data_AF-A0A371XTJ6-F1
#
_entry.id   AF-A0A371XTJ6-F1
#
_cell.length_a   1.000
_cell.length_b   1.000
_cell.length_c   1.000
_cell.angle_alpha   90.00
_cell.angle_beta   90.00
_cell.angle_gamma   90.00
#
_symmetry.space_group_name_H-M   'P 1'
#
loop_
_entity.id
_entity.type
_entity.pdbx_description
1 polymer ?
#
loop_
_entity_poly.entity_id
_entity_poly.type
_entity_poly.pdbx_seq_one_letter_code
_entity_poly.pdbx_strand_id
1 'polypeptide(L)'
;MLEGNRVSRISVRGFAVASATAVTTVGAVVGVASGSTAQPSTNEAEATASDATLLADIPAGQQAQVQTATLTQQAETQAIAADNAAQKSAEEAARKKAAEDAVAKQKAAADAKEKAEQEAKEREEAKKVASRSATRDASSFATQASYSTSQIQAMARQMVPAGQFQCFSNIVDHESSWNYRATNASSGAYGLFQALPASKYSSAGADWQTNPATQIKWGLNYMDSRYGSPCEAWTFWQANHWY
;
A
#
# COMPACT_ATOMS: atom_id res chain seq x y z
N MET A 1 -2.06 -63.21 -2.42
CA MET A 1 -3.12 -62.34 -1.88
C MET A 1 -2.42 -61.13 -1.28
N LEU A 2 -2.35 -60.03 -2.03
CA LEU A 2 -3.15 -58.79 -1.89
C LEU A 2 -2.60 -57.91 -0.74
N GLU A 3 -1.81 -56.88 -1.07
CA GLU A 3 -2.23 -55.44 -1.12
C GLU A 3 -2.33 -54.83 0.29
N GLY A 4 -1.88 -53.63 0.63
CA GLY A 4 -1.33 -52.48 -0.09
C GLY A 4 -1.31 -51.26 0.87
N ASN A 5 -0.64 -50.20 0.43
CA ASN A 5 -0.76 -48.80 0.87
C ASN A 5 -0.05 -48.30 2.16
N ARG A 6 1.22 -47.91 2.00
CA ARG A 6 1.83 -46.81 2.76
C ARG A 6 1.60 -45.50 2.02
N VAL A 7 0.95 -44.52 2.64
CA VAL A 7 0.87 -43.16 2.11
C VAL A 7 1.86 -42.27 2.88
N SER A 8 2.90 -41.86 2.17
CA SER A 8 3.85 -40.80 2.52
C SER A 8 3.22 -39.45 2.19
N ARG A 9 3.26 -38.47 3.11
CA ARG A 9 3.01 -37.05 2.79
C ARG A 9 3.97 -36.12 3.53
N ILE A 10 5.00 -35.76 2.78
CA ILE A 10 5.47 -34.40 2.48
C ILE A 10 6.08 -33.58 3.64
N SER A 11 7.40 -33.63 3.61
CA SER A 11 8.34 -32.64 4.13
C SER A 11 8.07 -31.24 3.60
N VAL A 12 8.06 -30.24 4.48
CA VAL A 12 8.31 -28.84 4.10
C VAL A 12 9.45 -28.33 4.98
N ARG A 13 10.67 -28.44 4.44
CA ARG A 13 11.83 -27.66 4.91
C ARG A 13 11.57 -26.20 4.56
N GLY A 14 11.52 -25.34 5.56
CA GLY A 14 11.53 -23.89 5.38
C GLY A 14 12.84 -23.46 4.73
N PHE A 15 12.77 -23.09 3.44
CA PHE A 15 13.87 -22.48 2.72
C PHE A 15 14.12 -21.07 3.27
N ALA A 16 15.31 -20.86 3.82
CA ALA A 16 15.87 -19.53 4.00
C ALA A 16 16.10 -18.90 2.62
N VAL A 17 15.49 -17.75 2.36
CA VAL A 17 15.76 -16.94 1.17
C VAL A 17 16.94 -16.04 1.49
N ALA A 18 18.13 -16.46 1.05
CA ALA A 18 19.29 -15.60 0.96
C ALA A 18 19.10 -14.63 -0.23
N SER A 19 19.01 -13.33 0.05
CA SER A 19 19.05 -12.30 -0.99
C SER A 19 20.47 -12.17 -1.54
N ALA A 20 20.74 -12.80 -2.67
CA ALA A 20 21.87 -12.51 -3.53
C ALA A 20 21.33 -11.85 -4.80
N THR A 21 21.43 -10.53 -4.90
CA THR A 21 21.15 -9.82 -6.16
C THR A 21 22.47 -9.56 -6.84
N ALA A 22 22.73 -10.36 -7.87
CA ALA A 22 23.90 -10.28 -8.72
C ALA A 22 23.93 -8.97 -9.54
N VAL A 23 25.12 -8.40 -9.62
CA VAL A 23 25.53 -7.40 -10.61
C VAL A 23 25.51 -8.03 -12.00
N THR A 24 24.88 -7.39 -12.99
CA THR A 24 25.14 -7.40 -14.46
C THR A 24 23.89 -6.82 -15.14
N THR A 25 23.96 -5.77 -15.97
CA THR A 25 24.56 -5.75 -17.30
C THR A 25 24.64 -4.30 -17.81
N VAL A 26 25.76 -3.95 -18.45
CA VAL A 26 25.92 -2.74 -19.26
C VAL A 26 25.32 -3.04 -20.64
N GLY A 27 24.23 -2.37 -21.00
CA GLY A 27 23.66 -2.42 -22.35
C GLY A 27 24.16 -1.25 -23.19
N ALA A 28 25.18 -1.48 -24.02
CA ALA A 28 25.54 -0.58 -25.10
C ALA A 28 24.55 -0.79 -26.26
N VAL A 29 23.80 0.25 -26.63
CA VAL A 29 22.96 0.25 -27.84
C VAL A 29 23.67 1.10 -28.89
N VAL A 30 24.31 0.43 -29.85
CA VAL A 30 24.75 1.03 -31.11
C VAL A 30 23.57 0.98 -32.07
N GLY A 31 22.97 2.14 -32.33
CA GLY A 31 21.96 2.31 -33.38
C GLY A 31 22.58 2.97 -34.61
N VAL A 32 22.99 2.16 -35.59
CA VAL A 32 23.18 2.63 -36.98
C VAL A 32 21.80 2.73 -37.62
N ALA A 33 21.40 3.93 -38.04
CA ALA A 33 20.22 4.15 -38.86
C ALA A 33 20.66 4.75 -40.20
N SER A 34 20.77 3.88 -41.20
CA SER A 34 20.85 4.27 -42.62
C SER A 34 19.44 4.33 -43.21
N GLY A 35 19.12 5.47 -43.85
CA GLY A 35 18.33 5.50 -45.08
C GLY A 35 16.79 5.62 -45.01
N SER A 36 16.31 6.79 -45.47
CA SER A 36 15.43 6.95 -46.64
C SER A 36 13.97 7.40 -46.44
N THR A 37 13.74 8.65 -46.88
CA THR A 37 12.64 9.19 -47.71
C THR A 37 11.19 9.18 -47.21
N ALA A 38 10.64 10.38 -46.93
CA ALA A 38 9.56 11.01 -47.73
C ALA A 38 9.04 12.33 -47.10
N GLN A 39 9.12 13.42 -47.89
CA GLN A 39 8.36 14.69 -47.78
C GLN A 39 6.84 14.45 -47.95
N PRO A 40 5.89 15.41 -47.72
CA PRO A 40 5.98 16.88 -47.90
C PRO A 40 5.34 17.72 -46.75
N SER A 41 5.58 19.02 -46.54
CA SER A 41 5.09 20.13 -47.38
C SER A 41 5.56 21.49 -46.81
N THR A 42 6.00 22.36 -47.74
CA THR A 42 5.76 23.82 -47.83
C THR A 42 6.18 24.77 -46.70
N ASN A 43 7.35 25.42 -46.88
CA ASN A 43 7.41 26.86 -47.20
C ASN A 43 8.80 27.22 -47.76
N GLU A 44 8.82 27.40 -49.08
CA GLU A 44 9.58 28.35 -49.90
C GLU A 44 10.97 28.82 -49.41
N ALA A 45 12.01 28.14 -49.90
CA ALA A 45 13.30 28.77 -50.14
C ALA A 45 13.40 29.07 -51.64
N GLU A 46 12.96 30.27 -52.01
CA GLU A 46 13.22 30.85 -53.32
C GLU A 46 14.70 31.20 -53.39
N ALA A 47 15.50 30.31 -53.96
CA ALA A 47 16.88 30.61 -54.36
C ALA A 47 16.81 31.54 -55.58
N THR A 48 16.64 32.83 -55.34
CA THR A 48 16.86 33.84 -56.37
C THR A 48 18.34 33.86 -56.69
N ALA A 49 18.68 33.23 -57.81
CA ALA A 49 19.93 33.42 -58.51
C ALA A 49 20.06 34.91 -58.91
N SER A 50 20.67 35.69 -58.03
CA SER A 50 21.23 37.00 -58.37
C SER A 50 22.74 36.84 -58.52
N ASP A 51 23.12 36.05 -59.53
CA ASP A 51 24.48 36.04 -60.06
C ASP A 51 24.44 36.63 -61.47
N ALA A 52 24.56 37.95 -61.51
CA ALA A 52 25.01 38.67 -62.68
C ALA A 52 25.76 39.89 -62.15
N THR A 53 27.04 39.71 -61.86
CA THR A 53 28.17 40.63 -62.10
C THR A 53 29.22 40.41 -61.02
N LEU A 54 30.19 39.51 -61.25
CA LEU A 54 31.62 39.81 -61.07
C LEU A 54 32.50 38.70 -61.70
N LEU A 55 32.36 38.51 -63.01
CA LEU A 55 33.42 37.88 -63.82
C LEU A 55 34.48 38.94 -64.15
N ALA A 56 35.28 39.35 -63.17
CA ALA A 56 36.41 40.25 -63.40
C ALA A 56 37.46 40.19 -62.27
N ASP A 57 37.98 39.00 -61.99
CA ASP A 57 39.43 38.76 -61.79
C ASP A 57 39.62 37.28 -61.48
N ILE A 58 40.10 36.51 -62.46
CA ILE A 58 40.54 35.13 -62.24
C ILE A 58 42.01 35.23 -61.79
N PRO A 59 42.36 34.93 -60.52
CA PRO A 59 43.76 34.82 -60.14
C PRO A 59 44.30 33.57 -60.84
N ALA A 60 44.94 33.75 -61.99
CA ALA A 60 45.65 32.69 -62.67
C ALA A 60 46.86 32.26 -61.81
N GLY A 61 46.84 31.00 -61.35
CA GLY A 61 47.98 30.33 -60.71
C GLY A 61 48.06 30.49 -59.18
N GLN A 62 48.26 29.37 -58.49
CA GLN A 62 48.49 29.17 -57.04
C GLN A 62 47.47 29.78 -56.04
N GLN A 63 47.01 31.01 -56.21
CA GLN A 63 46.07 31.72 -55.33
C GLN A 63 44.65 31.09 -55.31
N ALA A 64 44.12 30.67 -56.47
CA ALA A 64 42.82 30.01 -56.55
C ALA A 64 42.80 28.64 -55.85
N GLN A 65 43.90 27.87 -55.94
CA GLN A 65 44.02 26.58 -55.24
C GLN A 65 44.11 26.74 -53.72
N VAL A 66 44.77 27.81 -53.25
CA VAL A 66 44.85 28.14 -51.82
C VAL A 66 43.48 28.55 -51.27
N GLN A 67 42.71 29.37 -51.99
CA GLN A 67 41.34 29.74 -51.60
C GLN A 67 40.41 28.52 -51.48
N THR A 68 40.43 27.62 -52.47
CA THR A 68 39.66 26.38 -52.41
C THR A 68 40.10 25.45 -51.27
N ALA A 69 41.41 25.32 -51.02
CA ALA A 69 41.90 24.49 -49.91
C ALA A 69 41.47 25.06 -48.55
N THR A 70 41.45 26.39 -48.40
CA THR A 70 41.05 27.07 -47.16
C THR A 70 39.56 26.93 -46.88
N LEU A 71 38.71 27.03 -47.92
CA LEU A 71 37.27 26.81 -47.83
C LEU A 71 36.94 25.35 -47.46
N THR A 72 37.62 24.38 -48.08
CA THR A 72 37.47 22.95 -47.73
C THR A 72 37.87 22.69 -46.27
N GLN A 73 38.99 23.24 -45.81
CA GLN A 73 39.44 23.11 -44.42
C GLN A 73 38.44 23.71 -43.41
N GLN A 74 37.84 24.87 -43.74
CA GLN A 74 36.79 25.48 -42.90
C GLN A 74 35.51 24.64 -42.85
N ALA A 75 35.07 24.10 -43.99
CA ALA A 75 33.90 23.24 -44.06
C ALA A 75 34.10 21.94 -43.25
N GLU A 76 35.28 21.33 -43.33
CA GLU A 76 35.64 20.16 -42.53
C GLU A 76 35.63 20.47 -41.03
N THR A 77 36.17 21.63 -40.63
CA THR A 77 36.19 22.06 -39.22
C THR A 77 34.77 22.30 -38.70
N GLN A 78 33.88 22.91 -39.50
CA GLN A 78 32.48 23.10 -39.15
C GLN A 78 31.71 21.77 -39.06
N ALA A 79 31.97 20.83 -39.98
CA ALA A 79 31.35 19.50 -39.95
C ALA A 79 31.75 18.73 -38.69
N ILE A 80 33.04 18.73 -38.33
CA ILE A 80 33.54 18.11 -37.10
C ILE A 80 32.93 18.77 -35.85
N ALA A 81 32.79 20.10 -35.84
CA ALA A 81 32.16 20.82 -34.73
C ALA A 81 30.67 20.46 -34.60
N ALA A 82 29.96 20.32 -35.71
CA ALA A 82 28.55 19.91 -35.73
C ALA A 82 28.37 18.47 -35.25
N ASP A 83 29.21 17.53 -35.68
CA ASP A 83 29.17 16.13 -35.25
C ASP A 83 29.47 16.00 -33.75
N ASN A 84 30.48 16.71 -33.24
CA ASN A 84 30.78 16.71 -31.81
C ASN A 84 29.63 17.32 -30.97
N ALA A 85 29.00 18.38 -31.47
CA ALA A 85 27.83 18.98 -30.82
C ALA A 85 26.62 18.03 -30.82
N ALA A 86 26.36 17.35 -31.94
CA ALA A 86 25.31 16.35 -32.06
C ALA A 86 25.56 15.17 -31.09
N GLN A 87 26.78 14.64 -31.04
CA GLN A 87 27.15 13.55 -30.16
C GLN A 87 27.00 13.92 -28.68
N LYS A 88 27.46 15.12 -28.28
CA LYS A 88 27.31 15.63 -26.91
C LYS A 88 25.84 15.80 -26.51
N SER A 89 25.01 16.32 -27.42
CA SER A 89 23.57 16.46 -27.19
C SER A 89 22.86 15.11 -27.03
N ALA A 90 23.28 14.10 -27.81
CA ALA A 90 22.74 12.75 -27.73
C ALA A 90 23.14 12.04 -26.43
N GLU A 91 24.40 12.20 -25.97
CA GLU A 91 24.84 11.69 -24.68
C GLU A 91 24.12 12.36 -23.51
N GLU A 92 23.92 13.67 -23.54
CA GLU A 92 23.19 14.39 -22.49
C GLU A 92 21.72 13.95 -22.42
N ALA A 93 21.06 13.80 -23.57
CA ALA A 93 19.71 13.28 -23.66
C ALA A 93 19.62 11.83 -23.13
N ALA A 94 20.60 10.98 -23.47
CA ALA A 94 20.67 9.60 -22.98
C ALA A 94 20.87 9.56 -21.45
N ARG A 95 21.74 10.42 -20.89
CA ARG A 95 21.95 10.52 -19.44
C ARG A 95 20.71 11.02 -18.71
N LYS A 96 20.01 12.03 -19.25
CA LYS A 96 18.77 12.55 -18.64
C LYS A 96 17.69 11.47 -18.60
N LYS A 97 17.48 10.76 -19.70
CA LYS A 97 16.52 9.66 -19.78
C LYS A 97 16.87 8.51 -18.83
N ALA A 98 18.15 8.14 -18.74
CA ALA A 98 18.59 7.12 -17.80
C ALA A 98 18.38 7.53 -16.34
N ALA A 99 18.56 8.80 -16.00
CA ALA A 99 18.29 9.32 -14.66
C ALA A 99 16.79 9.34 -14.35
N GLU A 100 15.95 9.76 -15.29
CA GLU A 100 14.49 9.75 -15.15
C GLU A 100 13.94 8.31 -14.97
N ASP A 101 14.42 7.36 -15.79
CA ASP A 101 14.04 5.95 -15.69
C ASP A 101 14.48 5.34 -14.35
N ALA A 102 15.65 5.72 -13.84
CA ALA A 102 16.15 5.27 -12.53
C ALA A 102 15.28 5.82 -11.38
N VAL A 103 14.92 7.10 -11.43
CA VAL A 103 14.02 7.73 -10.45
C VAL A 103 12.62 7.11 -10.52
N ALA A 104 12.09 6.88 -11.72
CA ALA A 104 10.79 6.24 -11.91
C ALA A 104 10.76 4.81 -11.34
N LYS A 105 11.82 4.02 -11.57
CA LYS A 105 11.96 2.68 -10.98
C LYS A 105 12.06 2.70 -9.46
N GLN A 106 12.82 3.64 -8.88
CA GLN A 106 12.90 3.75 -7.42
C GLN A 106 11.56 4.12 -6.81
N LYS A 107 10.84 5.08 -7.41
CA LYS A 107 9.50 5.47 -6.95
C LYS A 107 8.52 4.29 -7.02
N ALA A 108 8.48 3.58 -8.14
CA ALA A 108 7.63 2.39 -8.28
C ALA A 108 7.97 1.30 -7.25
N ALA A 109 9.25 1.10 -6.93
CA ALA A 109 9.68 0.15 -5.91
C ALA A 109 9.30 0.60 -4.47
N ALA A 110 9.38 1.90 -4.19
CA ALA A 110 8.96 2.47 -2.91
C ALA A 110 7.44 2.34 -2.70
N ASP A 111 6.64 2.73 -3.70
CA ASP A 111 5.18 2.64 -3.67
C ASP A 111 4.73 1.17 -3.50
N ALA A 112 5.39 0.23 -4.18
CA ALA A 112 5.10 -1.20 -4.04
C ALA A 112 5.43 -1.73 -2.63
N LYS A 113 6.52 -1.25 -2.01
CA LYS A 113 6.89 -1.63 -0.65
C LYS A 113 5.89 -1.08 0.37
N GLU A 114 5.50 0.18 0.25
CA GLU A 114 4.53 0.80 1.15
C GLU A 114 3.17 0.09 1.08
N LYS A 115 2.68 -0.21 -0.12
CA LYS A 115 1.45 -0.99 -0.31
C LYS A 115 1.55 -2.37 0.34
N ALA A 116 2.67 -3.07 0.16
CA ALA A 116 2.88 -4.38 0.77
C ALA A 116 2.91 -4.33 2.31
N GLU A 117 3.52 -3.30 2.90
CA GLU A 117 3.51 -3.08 4.35
C GLU A 117 2.09 -2.78 4.88
N GLN A 118 1.31 -1.99 4.14
CA GLN A 118 -0.07 -1.68 4.52
C GLN A 118 -0.95 -2.94 4.48
N GLU A 119 -0.90 -3.71 3.38
CA GLU A 119 -1.63 -4.98 3.26
C GLU A 119 -1.20 -6.00 4.33
N ALA A 120 0.07 -5.99 4.74
CA ALA A 120 0.56 -6.84 5.83
C ALA A 120 -0.03 -6.43 7.19
N LYS A 121 -0.07 -5.13 7.50
CA LYS A 121 -0.69 -4.60 8.73
C LYS A 121 -2.19 -4.90 8.77
N GLU A 122 -2.90 -4.67 7.67
CA GLU A 122 -4.33 -4.99 7.57
C GLU A 122 -4.60 -6.48 7.75
N ARG A 123 -3.77 -7.36 7.17
CA ARG A 123 -3.89 -8.81 7.35
C ARG A 123 -3.58 -9.24 8.78
N GLU A 124 -2.61 -8.62 9.45
CA GLU A 124 -2.32 -8.87 10.86
C GLU A 124 -3.49 -8.46 11.74
N GLU A 125 -4.06 -7.28 11.51
CA GLU A 125 -5.22 -6.80 12.26
C GLU A 125 -6.45 -7.68 12.01
N ALA A 126 -6.70 -8.07 10.77
CA ALA A 126 -7.76 -9.02 10.43
C ALA A 126 -7.58 -10.37 11.14
N LYS A 127 -6.34 -10.88 11.28
CA LYS A 127 -6.04 -12.10 12.05
C LYS A 127 -6.28 -11.90 13.54
N LYS A 128 -5.93 -10.75 14.11
CA LYS A 128 -6.21 -10.43 15.53
C LYS A 128 -7.71 -10.33 15.78
N VAL A 129 -8.46 -9.71 14.88
CA VAL A 129 -9.93 -9.63 14.96
C VAL A 129 -10.57 -11.02 14.84
N ALA A 130 -10.08 -11.86 13.92
CA ALA A 130 -10.57 -13.22 13.74
C ALA A 130 -10.28 -14.10 14.97
N SER A 131 -9.07 -14.03 15.55
CA SER A 131 -8.73 -14.80 16.74
C SER A 131 -9.51 -14.35 17.98
N ARG A 132 -9.72 -13.03 18.15
CA ARG A 132 -10.60 -12.47 19.19
C ARG A 132 -12.05 -12.91 18.99
N SER A 133 -12.54 -12.99 17.75
CA SER A 133 -13.92 -13.40 17.49
C SER A 133 -14.15 -14.88 17.79
N ALA A 134 -13.17 -15.74 17.49
CA ALA A 134 -13.24 -17.17 17.78
C ALA A 134 -13.24 -17.47 19.29
N THR A 135 -12.59 -16.66 20.13
CA THR A 135 -12.63 -16.82 21.60
C THR A 135 -13.89 -16.22 22.24
N ARG A 136 -14.69 -15.44 21.50
CA ARG A 136 -15.87 -14.71 21.99
C ARG A 136 -17.17 -15.28 21.45
N ASP A 137 -17.20 -16.57 21.12
CA ASP A 137 -18.41 -17.16 20.56
C ASP A 137 -19.52 -17.22 21.62
N ALA A 138 -20.47 -16.28 21.53
CA ALA A 138 -21.63 -16.25 22.42
C ALA A 138 -22.58 -17.45 22.19
N SER A 139 -22.49 -18.12 21.03
CA SER A 139 -23.37 -19.24 20.69
C SER A 139 -23.02 -20.54 21.42
N SER A 140 -21.86 -20.61 22.08
CA SER A 140 -21.49 -21.76 22.92
C SER A 140 -22.19 -21.77 24.29
N PHE A 141 -22.89 -20.69 24.67
CA PHE A 141 -23.62 -20.61 25.93
C PHE A 141 -25.09 -20.96 25.73
N ALA A 142 -25.58 -21.96 26.47
CA ALA A 142 -26.98 -22.34 26.41
C ALA A 142 -27.87 -21.19 26.89
N THR A 143 -28.93 -20.90 26.13
CA THR A 143 -29.95 -19.92 26.53
C THR A 143 -30.76 -20.47 27.72
N GLN A 144 -30.88 -19.68 28.78
CA GLN A 144 -31.62 -20.02 29.99
C GLN A 144 -32.73 -18.99 30.24
N ALA A 145 -33.75 -19.37 31.03
CA ALA A 145 -34.83 -18.45 31.41
C ALA A 145 -34.33 -17.27 32.27
N SER A 146 -33.24 -17.48 33.02
CA SER A 146 -32.59 -16.46 33.85
C SER A 146 -31.15 -16.84 34.15
N TYR A 147 -30.33 -15.83 34.45
CA TYR A 147 -28.93 -15.99 34.85
C TYR A 147 -28.68 -15.25 36.16
N SER A 148 -27.93 -15.87 37.07
CA SER A 148 -27.37 -15.18 38.25
C SER A 148 -26.19 -14.30 37.84
N THR A 149 -25.88 -13.28 38.65
CA THR A 149 -24.68 -12.46 38.48
C THR A 149 -23.40 -13.31 38.39
N SER A 150 -23.28 -14.35 39.20
CA SER A 150 -22.13 -15.26 39.17
C SER A 150 -22.02 -16.03 37.85
N GLN A 151 -23.14 -16.47 37.27
CA GLN A 151 -23.15 -17.10 35.95
C GLN A 151 -22.72 -16.10 34.86
N ILE A 152 -23.21 -14.85 34.92
CA ILE A 152 -22.85 -13.81 33.95
C ILE A 152 -21.35 -13.48 34.04
N GLN A 153 -20.81 -13.34 35.24
CA GLN A 153 -19.38 -13.14 35.45
C GLN A 153 -18.54 -14.32 34.97
N ALA A 154 -19.01 -15.56 35.16
CA ALA A 154 -18.34 -16.76 34.65
C ALA A 154 -18.32 -16.78 33.11
N MET A 155 -19.43 -16.42 32.45
CA MET A 155 -19.47 -16.26 30.99
C MET A 155 -18.48 -15.18 30.54
N ALA A 156 -18.48 -14.02 31.19
CA ALA A 156 -17.54 -12.94 30.87
C ALA A 156 -16.07 -13.36 31.03
N ARG A 157 -15.72 -14.16 32.05
CA ARG A 157 -14.35 -14.70 32.21
C ARG A 157 -13.91 -15.62 31.08
N GLN A 158 -14.84 -16.31 30.43
CA GLN A 158 -14.54 -17.18 29.29
C GLN A 158 -14.38 -16.39 27.99
N MET A 159 -15.11 -15.29 27.83
CA MET A 159 -15.13 -14.49 26.60
C MET A 159 -14.10 -13.35 26.58
N VAL A 160 -13.82 -12.75 27.74
CA VAL A 160 -12.90 -11.62 27.88
C VAL A 160 -11.48 -12.14 28.09
N PRO A 161 -10.47 -11.63 27.37
CA PRO A 161 -9.07 -11.99 27.63
C PRO A 161 -8.71 -11.81 29.11
N ALA A 162 -8.03 -12.79 29.71
CA ALA A 162 -7.80 -12.82 31.16
C ALA A 162 -7.20 -11.52 31.73
N GLY A 163 -6.23 -10.91 31.03
CA GLY A 163 -5.62 -9.64 31.44
C GLY A 163 -6.49 -8.39 31.29
N GLN A 164 -7.66 -8.52 30.64
CA GLN A 164 -8.62 -7.43 30.40
C GLN A 164 -9.86 -7.54 31.29
N PHE A 165 -10.06 -8.68 31.94
CA PHE A 165 -11.29 -8.99 32.66
C PHE A 165 -11.59 -8.02 33.81
N GLN A 166 -10.57 -7.61 34.59
CA GLN A 166 -10.82 -6.70 35.71
C GLN A 166 -11.34 -5.34 35.26
N CYS A 167 -10.73 -4.75 34.22
CA CYS A 167 -11.14 -3.48 33.65
C CYS A 167 -12.56 -3.56 33.07
N PHE A 168 -12.83 -4.62 32.31
CA PHE A 168 -14.16 -4.94 31.79
C PHE A 168 -15.19 -5.05 32.92
N SER A 169 -14.85 -5.78 33.99
CA SER A 169 -15.72 -6.02 35.14
C SER A 169 -16.09 -4.73 35.85
N ASN A 170 -15.13 -3.81 36.02
CA ASN A 170 -15.39 -2.53 36.66
C ASN A 170 -16.41 -1.70 35.87
N ILE A 171 -16.30 -1.67 34.54
CA ILE A 171 -17.29 -0.97 33.69
C ILE A 171 -18.67 -1.61 33.85
N VAL A 172 -18.80 -2.92 33.67
CA VAL A 172 -20.11 -3.61 33.76
C VAL A 172 -20.76 -3.42 35.13
N ASP A 173 -19.96 -3.40 36.20
CA ASP A 173 -20.44 -3.15 37.56
C ASP A 173 -20.98 -1.73 37.73
N HIS A 174 -20.28 -0.72 37.20
CA HIS A 174 -20.75 0.67 37.20
C HIS A 174 -21.98 0.90 36.33
N GLU A 175 -22.07 0.24 35.17
CA GLU A 175 -23.17 0.44 34.22
C GLU A 175 -24.47 -0.23 34.69
N SER A 176 -24.38 -1.43 35.27
CA SER A 176 -25.58 -2.25 35.49
C SER A 176 -25.57 -3.06 36.78
N SER A 177 -24.48 -3.02 37.56
CA SER A 177 -24.22 -3.96 38.65
C SER A 177 -24.45 -5.41 38.21
N TRP A 178 -23.98 -5.72 37.00
CA TRP A 178 -24.13 -7.03 36.34
C TRP A 178 -25.57 -7.47 36.02
N ASN A 179 -26.55 -6.57 36.04
CA ASN A 179 -27.91 -6.88 35.66
C ASN A 179 -28.12 -6.74 34.14
N TYR A 180 -28.15 -7.86 33.42
CA TYR A 180 -28.38 -7.91 31.97
C TYR A 180 -29.78 -7.45 31.52
N ARG A 181 -30.70 -7.20 32.46
CA ARG A 181 -32.03 -6.63 32.22
C ARG A 181 -32.18 -5.23 32.81
N ALA A 182 -31.10 -4.63 33.30
CA ALA A 182 -31.11 -3.26 33.83
C ALA A 182 -31.66 -2.33 32.77
N THR A 183 -32.70 -1.57 33.11
CA THR A 183 -33.29 -0.56 32.23
C THR A 183 -33.29 0.75 32.96
N ASN A 184 -32.62 1.75 32.40
CA ASN A 184 -32.72 3.11 32.87
C ASN A 184 -34.08 3.69 32.44
N ALA A 185 -34.95 4.02 33.40
CA ALA A 185 -36.32 4.46 33.12
C ALA A 185 -36.39 5.82 32.41
N SER A 186 -35.41 6.72 32.60
CA SER A 186 -35.43 8.05 31.99
C SER A 186 -34.86 8.05 30.58
N SER A 187 -33.78 7.29 30.33
CA SER A 187 -33.12 7.27 29.01
C SER A 187 -33.52 6.09 28.12
N GLY A 188 -34.04 5.01 28.69
CA GLY A 188 -34.28 3.75 27.98
C GLY A 188 -33.02 2.92 27.70
N ALA A 189 -31.87 3.30 28.27
CA ALA A 189 -30.65 2.50 28.20
C ALA A 189 -30.87 1.11 28.83
N TYR A 190 -30.32 0.06 28.20
CA TYR A 190 -30.62 -1.32 28.55
C TYR A 190 -29.36 -2.19 28.72
N GLY A 191 -29.47 -3.18 29.60
CA GLY A 191 -28.55 -4.31 29.70
C GLY A 191 -27.23 -4.02 30.41
N LEU A 192 -26.28 -4.93 30.25
CA LEU A 192 -25.00 -4.94 30.97
C LEU A 192 -24.14 -3.69 30.74
N PHE A 193 -24.29 -3.04 29.58
CA PHE A 193 -23.51 -1.87 29.15
C PHE A 193 -24.40 -0.65 28.88
N GLN A 194 -25.64 -0.68 29.37
CA GLN A 194 -26.59 0.44 29.23
C GLN A 194 -26.64 1.02 27.79
N ALA A 195 -26.75 0.15 26.79
CA ALA A 195 -26.70 0.56 25.40
C ALA A 195 -27.89 1.44 25.01
N LEU A 196 -27.61 2.58 24.38
CA LEU A 196 -28.61 3.51 23.87
C LEU A 196 -28.41 3.79 22.36
N PRO A 197 -29.38 3.46 21.48
CA PRO A 197 -30.53 2.60 21.75
C PRO A 197 -30.12 1.14 22.02
N ALA A 198 -30.95 0.42 22.78
CA ALA A 198 -30.73 -1.00 23.12
C ALA A 198 -30.59 -1.90 21.88
N SER A 199 -31.20 -1.52 20.76
CA SER A 199 -31.09 -2.24 19.47
C SER A 199 -29.66 -2.40 18.98
N LYS A 200 -28.69 -1.60 19.46
CA LYS A 200 -27.27 -1.76 19.12
C LYS A 200 -26.75 -3.17 19.42
N TYR A 201 -27.28 -3.85 20.44
CA TYR A 201 -26.88 -5.22 20.75
C TYR A 201 -27.21 -6.24 19.64
N SER A 202 -28.15 -5.93 18.75
CA SER A 202 -28.55 -6.85 17.68
C SER A 202 -27.42 -7.18 16.70
N SER A 203 -26.37 -6.35 16.64
CA SER A 203 -25.17 -6.63 15.85
C SER A 203 -24.35 -7.81 16.39
N ALA A 204 -24.51 -8.17 17.67
CA ALA A 204 -23.82 -9.30 18.29
C ALA A 204 -24.64 -10.61 18.25
N GLY A 205 -25.97 -10.50 18.16
CA GLY A 205 -26.92 -11.62 18.10
C GLY A 205 -28.36 -11.15 18.29
N ALA A 206 -29.33 -11.85 17.69
CA ALA A 206 -30.76 -11.47 17.75
C ALA A 206 -31.42 -11.70 19.13
N ASP A 207 -30.81 -12.52 19.98
CA ASP A 207 -31.26 -12.93 21.31
C ASP A 207 -30.79 -12.01 22.45
N TRP A 208 -30.23 -10.84 22.10
CA TRP A 208 -29.58 -9.90 23.02
C TRP A 208 -30.44 -9.45 24.20
N GLN A 209 -31.77 -9.43 24.05
CA GLN A 209 -32.68 -9.02 25.12
C GLN A 209 -32.62 -9.98 26.31
N THR A 210 -32.43 -11.27 26.07
CA THR A 210 -32.50 -12.31 27.10
C THR A 210 -31.17 -13.04 27.29
N ASN A 211 -30.20 -12.86 26.40
CA ASN A 211 -28.91 -13.52 26.47
C ASN A 211 -27.76 -12.57 26.90
N PRO A 212 -27.25 -12.68 28.14
CA PRO A 212 -26.12 -11.89 28.60
C PRO A 212 -24.82 -12.17 27.84
N ALA A 213 -24.60 -13.37 27.29
CA ALA A 213 -23.41 -13.66 26.49
C ALA A 213 -23.39 -12.79 25.21
N THR A 214 -24.55 -12.58 24.59
CA THR A 214 -24.70 -11.68 23.44
C THR A 214 -24.38 -10.23 23.83
N GLN A 215 -24.83 -9.78 25.00
CA GLN A 215 -24.50 -8.45 25.52
C GLN A 215 -23.00 -8.32 25.83
N ILE A 216 -22.36 -9.33 26.44
CA ILE A 216 -20.92 -9.39 26.72
C ILE A 216 -20.12 -9.31 25.41
N LYS A 217 -20.50 -10.09 24.39
CA LYS A 217 -19.87 -10.06 23.06
C LYS A 217 -19.94 -8.66 22.45
N TRP A 218 -21.11 -8.02 22.51
CA TRP A 218 -21.28 -6.66 22.02
C TRP A 218 -20.39 -5.65 22.76
N GLY A 219 -20.43 -5.65 24.10
CA GLY A 219 -19.70 -4.68 24.90
C GLY A 219 -18.18 -4.82 24.73
N LEU A 220 -17.71 -6.06 24.64
CA LEU A 220 -16.30 -6.35 24.37
C LEU A 220 -15.86 -5.88 22.96
N ASN A 221 -16.72 -6.04 21.95
CA ASN A 221 -16.46 -5.51 20.61
C ASN A 221 -16.47 -3.98 20.58
N TYR A 222 -17.39 -3.33 21.30
CA TYR A 222 -17.45 -1.87 21.39
C TYR A 222 -16.22 -1.32 22.12
N MET A 223 -15.80 -1.92 23.25
CA MET A 223 -14.54 -1.59 23.95
C MET A 223 -13.35 -1.60 22.99
N ASP A 224 -13.20 -2.69 22.26
CA ASP A 224 -12.09 -2.86 21.32
C ASP A 224 -12.13 -1.85 20.17
N SER A 225 -13.31 -1.58 19.61
CA SER A 225 -13.44 -0.65 18.47
C SER A 225 -13.29 0.82 18.89
N ARG A 226 -13.82 1.20 20.05
CA ARG A 226 -13.91 2.61 20.46
C ARG A 226 -12.71 3.07 21.27
N TYR A 227 -12.09 2.15 22.02
CA TYR A 227 -11.01 2.43 22.97
C TYR A 227 -9.75 1.59 22.71
N GLY A 228 -9.84 0.51 21.93
CA GLY A 228 -8.73 -0.39 21.63
C GLY A 228 -8.66 -1.61 22.56
N SER A 229 -9.13 -1.50 23.80
CA SER A 229 -9.29 -2.63 24.73
C SER A 229 -10.20 -2.29 25.92
N PRO A 230 -10.68 -3.30 26.70
CA PRO A 230 -11.41 -3.04 27.95
C PRO A 230 -10.63 -2.20 28.97
N CYS A 231 -9.32 -2.37 29.09
CA CYS A 231 -8.52 -1.54 29.99
C CYS A 231 -8.34 -0.11 29.51
N GLU A 232 -8.19 0.14 28.21
CA GLU A 232 -8.20 1.50 27.67
C GLU A 232 -9.56 2.18 27.88
N ALA A 233 -10.66 1.42 27.72
CA ALA A 233 -12.00 1.91 28.04
C ALA A 233 -12.14 2.26 29.53
N TRP A 234 -11.58 1.45 30.43
CA TRP A 234 -11.64 1.73 31.87
C TRP A 234 -10.78 2.94 32.25
N THR A 235 -9.62 3.11 31.64
CA THR A 235 -8.81 4.34 31.78
C THR A 235 -9.60 5.57 31.34
N PHE A 236 -10.28 5.49 30.21
CA PHE A 236 -11.15 6.56 29.72
C PHE A 236 -12.30 6.85 30.70
N TRP A 237 -12.98 5.81 31.17
CA TRP A 237 -14.09 5.94 32.12
C TRP A 237 -13.63 6.60 33.43
N GLN A 238 -12.47 6.24 33.97
CA GLN A 238 -11.95 6.85 35.20
C GLN A 238 -11.71 8.36 35.07
N ALA A 239 -11.37 8.84 33.87
CA ALA A 239 -11.13 10.25 33.61
C ALA A 239 -12.42 11.04 33.29
N ASN A 240 -13.44 10.39 32.73
CA ASN A 240 -14.60 11.06 32.14
C ASN A 240 -15.93 10.72 32.82
N HIS A 241 -15.98 9.61 33.56
CA HIS A 241 -17.17 9.03 34.17
C HIS A 241 -18.29 8.68 33.18
N TRP A 242 -17.93 8.36 31.94
CA TRP A 242 -18.81 7.81 30.90
C TRP A 242 -18.03 6.90 29.95
N TYR A 243 -18.76 6.08 29.19
CA TYR A 243 -18.25 5.08 28.24
C TYR A 243 -19.25 4.85 27.07
#